data_AF-A0BYE8-F1
#
_entry.id   AF-A0BYE8-F1
#
_cell.length_a   1.000
_cell.length_b   1.000
_cell.length_c   1.000
_cell.angle_alpha   90.00
_cell.angle_beta   90.00
_cell.angle_gamma   90.00
#
_symmetry.space_group_name_H-M   'P 1'
#
loop_
_entity.id
_entity.type
_entity.pdbx_description
1 polymer ?
#
loop_
_entity_poly.entity_id
_entity_poly.type
_entity_poly.pdbx_seq_one_letter_code
_entity_poly.pdbx_strand_id
1 'polypeptide(L)'
;MNFIFYFYLLQNVLNTQIKRPQVSILNETLTPSNYNLESQKEIEILYGNILDMFSINLHKRISGKVNNVNFSLGEFEKVDPSKIEDCKIIQRDVEIRRKLKLWIDKTGITEGVYITDIAISEQYSQAFIVRNDFKLFQLNFNSSAYGIYLRTFDYSFYDILNLNEIELDDTPQLIIDDQSNKAYIFTQSGGVSFQFDFEAQKEIQINLEDQIQQRHKIFCVHYNEKHRLVFVATGHQGVDVYKLSNGTIMLKPSINSLFLNYAQIIDIKSDGGDNLYILDREQGLIFCLIIDEYEYEYQFLINIPDAKSFDFNNNTFFVVAKTSNKQDYALEILVNLQAKQYYINNHYFDDMIINEVSVLNYYAILIGQNDHKIVQHSIYSGFIESKVISHKSFYEPQLIKTKKFKQNNLDFSNLQSVAVIGRQEFQILNLIISVPSIKCQKSEKLQSQFLVDISSTRCTHDQIETTTQGQLTLCKIQHSFTIQNQVLGQSEVKNVLNIIICWFIALIFYLRYFERRRQFTGLKMGHNFNQIDGIDLEMVEQNQLIS
;
A
#
# COMPACT_ATOMS: atom_id res chain seq x y z
N MET A 1 -21.97 -34.74 -34.97
CA MET A 1 -22.17 -33.27 -34.93
C MET A 1 -21.82 -32.65 -33.57
N ASN A 2 -22.05 -33.34 -32.44
CA ASN A 2 -21.71 -32.79 -31.10
C ASN A 2 -20.20 -32.69 -30.78
N PHE A 3 -19.35 -33.55 -31.33
CA PHE A 3 -17.90 -33.53 -31.04
C PHE A 3 -17.17 -32.27 -31.55
N ILE A 4 -17.62 -31.70 -32.67
CA ILE A 4 -17.03 -30.48 -33.26
C ILE A 4 -17.38 -29.26 -32.40
N PHE A 5 -18.58 -29.21 -31.83
CA PHE A 5 -19.03 -28.13 -30.95
C PHE A 5 -18.27 -28.12 -29.63
N TYR A 6 -18.04 -29.29 -29.01
CA TYR A 6 -17.19 -29.41 -27.82
C TYR A 6 -15.74 -29.02 -28.08
N PHE A 7 -15.18 -29.40 -29.25
CA PHE A 7 -13.82 -29.00 -29.62
C PHE A 7 -13.70 -27.49 -29.85
N TYR A 8 -14.71 -26.86 -30.45
CA TYR A 8 -14.75 -25.40 -30.66
C TYR A 8 -14.89 -24.62 -29.34
N LEU A 9 -15.71 -25.11 -28.41
CA LEU A 9 -15.81 -24.54 -27.06
C LEU A 9 -14.51 -24.69 -26.27
N LEU A 10 -13.88 -25.87 -26.30
CA LEU A 10 -12.58 -26.10 -25.66
C LEU A 10 -11.46 -25.25 -26.28
N GLN A 11 -11.45 -25.05 -27.61
CA GLN A 11 -10.50 -24.16 -28.27
C GLN A 11 -10.69 -22.70 -27.89
N ASN A 12 -11.93 -22.23 -27.75
CA ASN A 12 -12.21 -20.85 -27.35
C ASN A 12 -11.78 -20.58 -25.90
N VAL A 13 -12.02 -21.53 -24.98
CA VAL A 13 -11.56 -21.41 -23.58
C VAL A 13 -10.02 -21.42 -23.49
N LEU A 14 -9.35 -22.24 -24.31
CA LEU A 14 -7.88 -22.26 -24.38
C LEU A 14 -7.29 -21.01 -25.06
N ASN A 15 -8.01 -20.39 -26.01
CA ASN A 15 -7.58 -19.17 -26.69
C ASN A 15 -7.73 -17.90 -25.83
N THR A 16 -8.63 -17.90 -24.83
CA THR A 16 -8.78 -16.76 -23.91
C THR A 16 -7.73 -16.71 -22.80
N GLN A 17 -7.06 -17.84 -22.52
CA GLN A 17 -5.98 -17.90 -21.53
C GLN A 17 -4.64 -17.66 -22.20
N ILE A 18 -4.15 -16.43 -22.15
CA ILE A 18 -2.78 -16.18 -22.60
C ILE A 18 -1.84 -16.53 -21.45
N LYS A 19 -1.08 -17.62 -21.62
CA LYS A 19 -0.14 -18.08 -20.57
C LYS A 19 0.96 -17.07 -20.28
N ARG A 20 1.29 -16.16 -21.22
CA ARG A 20 2.30 -15.11 -21.07
C ARG A 20 1.98 -13.89 -21.93
N PRO A 21 1.74 -12.69 -21.36
CA PRO A 21 1.61 -11.47 -22.14
C PRO A 21 2.94 -11.13 -22.81
N GLN A 22 2.88 -10.44 -23.95
CA GLN A 22 4.05 -9.76 -24.48
C GLN A 22 4.30 -8.49 -23.66
N VAL A 23 5.32 -8.52 -22.82
CA VAL A 23 5.72 -7.37 -21.99
C VAL A 23 6.69 -6.49 -22.79
N SER A 24 6.37 -5.20 -22.92
CA SER A 24 7.28 -4.19 -23.45
C SER A 24 8.27 -3.79 -22.36
N ILE A 25 9.58 -3.85 -22.62
CA ILE A 25 10.60 -3.43 -21.66
C ILE A 25 11.22 -2.12 -22.14
N LEU A 26 11.05 -1.06 -21.37
CA LEU A 26 11.68 0.23 -21.57
C LEU A 26 12.84 0.37 -20.59
N ASN A 27 14.03 0.71 -21.09
CA ASN A 27 15.18 0.96 -20.24
C ASN A 27 15.37 2.48 -20.11
N GLU A 28 15.48 2.96 -18.88
CA GLU A 28 15.81 4.34 -18.57
C GLU A 28 17.09 4.40 -17.75
N THR A 29 17.83 5.50 -17.86
CA THR A 29 19.01 5.73 -17.03
C THR A 29 18.90 7.11 -16.43
N LEU A 30 18.89 7.18 -15.10
CA LEU A 30 18.93 8.44 -14.37
C LEU A 30 20.33 9.03 -14.41
N THR A 31 20.41 10.36 -14.39
CA THR A 31 21.68 11.09 -14.33
C THR A 31 22.53 10.59 -13.16
N PRO A 32 23.80 10.22 -13.37
CA PRO A 32 24.68 9.77 -12.31
C PRO A 32 24.86 10.81 -11.19
N SER A 33 24.88 10.35 -9.95
CA SER A 33 25.01 11.21 -8.76
C SER A 33 26.32 10.98 -8.01
N ASN A 34 26.87 12.02 -7.38
CA ASN A 34 28.04 11.91 -6.50
C ASN A 34 27.69 12.46 -5.11
N TYR A 35 27.97 11.68 -4.06
CA TYR A 35 27.68 12.03 -2.68
C TYR A 35 28.96 12.07 -1.86
N ASN A 36 29.11 13.14 -1.07
CA ASN A 36 30.22 13.30 -0.13
C ASN A 36 29.75 12.99 1.28
N LEU A 37 30.36 11.99 1.92
CA LEU A 37 30.09 11.66 3.33
C LEU A 37 31.15 12.30 4.22
N GLU A 38 30.71 13.16 5.13
CA GLU A 38 31.50 13.64 6.27
C GLU A 38 31.49 12.58 7.39
N SER A 39 32.49 12.61 8.28
CA SER A 39 32.61 11.65 9.38
C SER A 39 31.31 11.60 10.21
N GLN A 40 30.74 10.39 10.37
CA GLN A 40 29.54 10.05 11.15
C GLN A 40 28.17 10.36 10.53
N LYS A 41 28.08 10.89 9.30
CA LYS A 41 26.77 11.10 8.66
C LYS A 41 26.33 9.84 7.90
N GLU A 42 25.04 9.53 7.99
CA GLU A 42 24.34 8.63 7.06
C GLU A 42 23.75 9.46 5.93
N ILE A 43 23.68 8.88 4.73
CA ILE A 43 22.93 9.47 3.61
C ILE A 43 21.82 8.51 3.19
N GLU A 44 20.65 9.07 2.93
CA GLU A 44 19.51 8.36 2.38
C GLU A 44 19.20 8.89 0.98
N ILE A 45 19.29 8.01 -0.01
CA ILE A 45 18.94 8.29 -1.41
C ILE A 45 17.51 7.78 -1.61
N LEU A 46 16.58 8.71 -1.83
CA LEU A 46 15.15 8.42 -1.98
C LEU A 46 14.78 8.26 -3.45
N TYR A 47 13.98 7.23 -3.75
CA TYR A 47 13.42 7.00 -5.09
C TYR A 47 11.90 7.22 -5.13
N GLY A 48 11.40 8.17 -4.33
CA GLY A 48 9.96 8.43 -4.17
C GLY A 48 9.27 9.02 -5.38
N ASN A 49 10.02 9.60 -6.31
CA ASN A 49 9.52 10.08 -7.60
C ASN A 49 9.22 8.94 -8.59
N ILE A 50 9.74 7.73 -8.35
CA ILE A 50 9.47 6.56 -9.18
C ILE A 50 8.21 5.88 -8.66
N LEU A 51 7.07 6.30 -9.21
CA LEU A 51 5.77 5.70 -8.94
C LEU A 51 5.76 4.24 -9.38
N ASP A 52 4.94 3.42 -8.72
CA ASP A 52 4.68 2.01 -9.07
C ASP A 52 5.93 1.09 -9.13
N MET A 53 7.01 1.49 -8.47
CA MET A 53 8.19 0.65 -8.28
C MET A 53 7.90 -0.58 -7.42
N PHE A 54 8.30 -1.76 -7.89
CA PHE A 54 8.07 -3.03 -7.19
C PHE A 54 9.36 -3.81 -6.88
N SER A 55 10.49 -3.44 -7.46
CA SER A 55 11.79 -4.04 -7.14
C SER A 55 12.91 -3.01 -7.24
N ILE A 56 13.81 -3.03 -6.27
CA ILE A 56 15.07 -2.27 -6.28
C ILE A 56 16.22 -3.22 -5.91
N ASN A 57 17.25 -3.26 -6.76
CA ASN A 57 18.48 -4.00 -6.52
C ASN A 57 19.65 -3.02 -6.47
N LEU A 58 20.59 -3.27 -5.56
CA LEU A 58 21.81 -2.50 -5.40
C LEU A 58 22.98 -3.40 -5.74
N HIS A 59 23.87 -2.89 -6.56
CA HIS A 59 25.09 -3.54 -6.93
C HIS A 59 26.27 -2.64 -6.59
N LYS A 60 27.31 -3.23 -6.02
CA LYS A 60 28.56 -2.55 -5.68
C LYS A 60 29.61 -2.93 -6.70
N ARG A 61 30.36 -1.94 -7.19
CA ARG A 61 31.46 -2.21 -8.11
C ARG A 61 32.58 -2.96 -7.41
N ILE A 62 33.01 -4.09 -7.98
CA ILE A 62 34.09 -4.93 -7.45
C ILE A 62 35.37 -4.86 -8.29
N SER A 63 35.26 -4.46 -9.56
CA SER A 63 36.40 -4.35 -10.49
C SER A 63 36.22 -3.18 -11.48
N GLY A 64 37.32 -2.72 -12.08
CA GLY A 64 37.32 -1.58 -13.02
C GLY A 64 37.54 -0.21 -12.38
N LYS A 65 37.78 0.81 -13.21
CA LYS A 65 38.01 2.21 -12.76
C LYS A 65 36.69 2.93 -12.54
N VAL A 66 36.50 3.57 -11.39
CA VAL A 66 35.35 4.43 -11.11
C VAL A 66 35.18 5.46 -12.23
N ASN A 67 34.12 5.32 -13.02
CA ASN A 67 33.79 6.17 -14.16
C ASN A 67 32.26 6.28 -14.31
N ASN A 68 31.78 7.42 -14.79
CA ASN A 68 30.34 7.73 -14.83
C ASN A 68 29.70 7.47 -16.20
N VAL A 69 30.43 6.89 -17.16
CA VAL A 69 30.07 7.00 -18.60
C VAL A 69 29.87 5.65 -19.30
N ASN A 70 30.25 4.50 -18.73
CA ASN A 70 29.94 3.18 -19.31
C ASN A 70 29.98 2.10 -18.24
N PHE A 71 28.92 1.30 -18.13
CA PHE A 71 28.78 0.25 -17.13
C PHE A 71 28.72 -1.12 -17.82
N SER A 72 29.59 -2.04 -17.41
CA SER A 72 29.44 -3.47 -17.72
C SER A 72 28.90 -4.17 -16.48
N LEU A 73 27.78 -4.89 -16.59
CA LEU A 73 27.18 -5.63 -15.46
C LEU A 73 28.16 -6.63 -14.82
N GLY A 74 29.17 -7.11 -15.56
CA GLY A 74 30.22 -8.00 -15.04
C GLY A 74 31.21 -7.34 -14.07
N GLU A 75 31.17 -6.02 -13.91
CA GLU A 75 32.03 -5.26 -12.97
C GLU A 75 31.38 -5.05 -11.59
N PHE A 76 30.12 -5.47 -11.44
CA PHE A 76 29.29 -5.21 -10.27
C PHE A 76 28.81 -6.51 -9.62
N GLU A 77 28.82 -6.52 -8.29
CA GLU A 77 28.28 -7.61 -7.47
C GLU A 77 27.03 -7.14 -6.73
N LYS A 78 25.99 -7.97 -6.68
CA LYS A 78 24.76 -7.67 -5.93
C LYS A 78 25.10 -7.53 -4.45
N VAL A 79 24.73 -6.40 -3.86
CA VAL A 79 24.90 -6.17 -2.43
C VAL A 79 23.89 -7.01 -1.67
N ASP A 80 24.37 -7.78 -0.70
CA ASP A 80 23.51 -8.53 0.20
C ASP A 80 22.73 -7.56 1.11
N PRO A 81 21.38 -7.53 1.05
CA PRO A 81 20.58 -6.61 1.86
C PRO A 81 20.72 -6.84 3.37
N SER A 82 21.23 -8.01 3.80
CA SER A 82 21.43 -8.36 5.20
C SER A 82 22.81 -7.98 5.77
N LYS A 83 23.77 -7.59 4.91
CA LYS A 83 25.12 -7.20 5.34
C LYS A 83 25.27 -5.68 5.36
N ILE A 84 25.67 -5.15 6.52
CA ILE A 84 25.96 -3.74 6.72
C ILE A 84 27.44 -3.52 6.40
N GLU A 85 27.77 -3.34 5.13
CA GLU A 85 29.15 -2.99 4.74
C GLU A 85 29.27 -1.49 4.48
N ASP A 86 28.54 -0.93 3.50
CA ASP A 86 28.63 0.50 3.14
C ASP A 86 27.27 1.12 2.79
N CYS A 87 26.48 0.42 1.99
CA CYS A 87 25.12 0.81 1.60
C CYS A 87 24.21 -0.39 1.73
N LYS A 88 22.97 -0.15 2.14
CA LYS A 88 21.91 -1.15 2.18
C LYS A 88 20.67 -0.65 1.46
N ILE A 89 19.96 -1.59 0.88
CA ILE A 89 18.66 -1.34 0.25
C ILE A 89 17.60 -1.38 1.34
N ILE A 90 16.72 -0.38 1.33
CA ILE A 90 15.45 -0.42 2.04
C ILE A 90 14.37 -0.68 1.00
N GLN A 91 13.84 -1.90 1.02
CA GLN A 91 12.73 -2.30 0.16
C GLN A 91 11.44 -1.59 0.61
N ARG A 92 10.45 -1.60 -0.28
CA ARG A 92 9.09 -1.18 0.07
C ARG A 92 8.53 -2.12 1.14
N ASP A 93 8.01 -1.54 2.21
CA ASP A 93 7.31 -2.21 3.29
C ASP A 93 6.04 -1.40 3.61
N VAL A 94 5.06 -2.06 4.22
CA VAL A 94 3.82 -1.44 4.69
C VAL A 94 3.87 -1.38 6.19
N GLU A 95 3.95 -0.19 6.77
CA GLU A 95 3.71 -0.02 8.20
C GLU A 95 2.20 0.16 8.43
N ILE A 96 1.65 -0.60 9.37
CA ILE A 96 0.24 -0.51 9.76
C ILE A 96 0.16 0.27 11.06
N ARG A 97 -0.53 1.42 11.03
CA ARG A 97 -0.79 2.22 12.24
C ARG A 97 -2.28 2.30 12.51
N ARG A 98 -2.68 1.89 13.70
CA ARG A 98 -4.07 2.06 14.17
C ARG A 98 -4.30 3.53 14.54
N LYS A 99 -5.26 4.16 13.87
CA LYS A 99 -5.70 5.54 14.14
C LYS A 99 -6.87 5.59 15.11
N LEU A 100 -7.80 4.67 14.95
CA LEU A 100 -9.03 4.60 15.72
C LEU A 100 -9.42 3.14 15.96
N LYS A 101 -9.97 2.88 17.14
CA LYS A 101 -10.72 1.66 17.44
C LYS A 101 -11.96 2.01 18.25
N LEU A 102 -13.13 1.64 17.74
CA LEU A 102 -14.42 1.84 18.35
C LEU A 102 -15.11 0.50 18.54
N TRP A 103 -15.43 0.18 19.78
CA TRP A 103 -16.32 -0.92 20.12
C TRP A 103 -17.76 -0.45 19.93
N ILE A 104 -18.49 -1.13 19.06
CA ILE A 104 -19.89 -0.77 18.76
C ILE A 104 -20.81 -1.25 19.87
N ASP A 105 -20.45 -2.39 20.49
CA ASP A 105 -21.08 -2.87 21.71
C ASP A 105 -20.08 -2.79 22.87
N LYS A 106 -20.27 -1.80 23.75
CA LYS A 106 -19.43 -1.64 24.96
C LYS A 106 -19.65 -2.74 25.99
N THR A 107 -20.75 -3.49 25.91
CA THR A 107 -21.05 -4.53 26.89
C THR A 107 -20.25 -5.79 26.62
N GLY A 108 -19.79 -6.03 25.38
CA GLY A 108 -18.89 -7.12 25.01
C GLY A 108 -19.42 -8.54 25.28
N ILE A 109 -20.71 -8.70 25.64
CA ILE A 109 -21.24 -9.92 26.25
C ILE A 109 -22.38 -10.57 25.43
N THR A 110 -22.95 -9.89 24.43
CA THR A 110 -24.04 -10.50 23.65
C THR A 110 -23.47 -11.48 22.62
N GLU A 111 -23.30 -12.75 23.02
CA GLU A 111 -22.93 -13.84 22.12
C GLU A 111 -23.87 -13.85 20.90
N GLY A 112 -23.29 -14.03 19.72
CA GLY A 112 -24.05 -14.12 18.47
C GLY A 112 -24.41 -12.79 17.82
N VAL A 113 -24.11 -11.62 18.41
CA VAL A 113 -24.37 -10.32 17.78
C VAL A 113 -23.11 -9.72 17.17
N TYR A 114 -23.19 -9.33 15.90
CA TYR A 114 -22.06 -8.82 15.12
C TYR A 114 -22.46 -7.85 14.01
N ILE A 115 -21.48 -7.06 13.55
CA ILE A 115 -21.60 -6.16 12.40
C ILE A 115 -21.73 -6.98 11.12
N THR A 116 -22.76 -6.70 10.32
CA THR A 116 -22.97 -7.37 9.02
C THR A 116 -22.43 -6.55 7.86
N ASP A 117 -22.58 -5.22 7.88
CA ASP A 117 -22.08 -4.36 6.81
C ASP A 117 -21.89 -2.90 7.25
N ILE A 118 -21.17 -2.14 6.42
CA ILE A 118 -20.98 -0.69 6.55
C ILE A 118 -21.11 -0.01 5.20
N ALA A 119 -21.70 1.17 5.18
CA ALA A 119 -21.45 2.12 4.12
C ALA A 119 -20.93 3.44 4.68
N ILE A 120 -20.10 4.08 3.88
CA ILE A 120 -19.38 5.29 4.23
C ILE A 120 -19.76 6.31 3.17
N SER A 121 -20.27 7.46 3.60
CA SER A 121 -20.41 8.62 2.73
C SER A 121 -19.23 9.55 3.00
N GLU A 122 -18.28 9.57 2.06
CA GLU A 122 -17.12 10.46 2.14
C GLU A 122 -17.54 11.93 2.06
N GLN A 123 -18.52 12.25 1.20
CA GLN A 123 -19.06 13.59 1.02
C GLN A 123 -19.58 14.19 2.33
N TYR A 124 -20.28 13.37 3.14
CA TYR A 124 -20.87 13.83 4.39
C TYR A 124 -20.00 13.51 5.62
N SER A 125 -18.86 12.84 5.44
CA SER A 125 -18.00 12.38 6.54
C SER A 125 -18.77 11.56 7.58
N GLN A 126 -19.64 10.66 7.11
CA GLN A 126 -20.43 9.76 7.94
C GLN A 126 -20.23 8.31 7.53
N ALA A 127 -20.44 7.39 8.45
CA ALA A 127 -20.60 5.98 8.14
C ALA A 127 -21.80 5.40 8.89
N PHE A 128 -22.49 4.48 8.23
CA PHE A 128 -23.64 3.76 8.77
C PHE A 128 -23.30 2.29 8.88
N ILE A 129 -23.54 1.72 10.05
CA ILE A 129 -23.20 0.34 10.37
C ILE A 129 -24.47 -0.40 10.73
N VAL A 130 -24.65 -1.59 10.16
CA VAL A 130 -25.75 -2.50 10.45
C VAL A 130 -25.26 -3.76 11.14
N ARG A 131 -26.10 -4.31 12.01
CA ARG A 131 -25.85 -5.56 12.74
C ARG A 131 -26.89 -6.62 12.39
N ASN A 132 -26.58 -7.87 12.71
CA ASN A 132 -27.48 -9.00 12.52
C ASN A 132 -28.72 -8.97 13.45
N ASP A 133 -28.76 -8.11 14.46
CA ASP A 133 -29.95 -7.82 15.27
C ASP A 133 -30.79 -6.64 14.72
N PHE A 134 -30.60 -6.31 13.45
CA PHE A 134 -31.33 -5.28 12.71
C PHE A 134 -31.23 -3.89 13.36
N LYS A 135 -30.10 -3.58 14.01
CA LYS A 135 -29.80 -2.25 14.57
C LYS A 135 -28.92 -1.43 13.63
N LEU A 136 -29.15 -0.12 13.61
CA LEU A 136 -28.41 0.86 12.83
C LEU A 136 -27.58 1.76 13.75
N PHE A 137 -26.32 1.97 13.39
CA PHE A 137 -25.41 2.87 14.10
C PHE A 137 -24.87 3.90 13.12
N GLN A 138 -24.65 5.14 13.57
CA GLN A 138 -24.00 6.17 12.78
C GLN A 138 -22.71 6.62 13.45
N LEU A 139 -21.65 6.60 12.65
CA LEU A 139 -20.38 7.23 12.94
C LEU A 139 -20.31 8.55 12.21
N ASN A 140 -19.86 9.58 12.91
CA ASN A 140 -19.59 10.87 12.30
C ASN A 140 -18.10 11.22 12.50
N PHE A 141 -17.44 11.52 11.39
CA PHE A 141 -16.03 11.85 11.33
C PHE A 141 -15.88 13.38 11.30
N ASN A 142 -16.08 14.08 12.43
CA ASN A 142 -15.86 15.53 12.47
C ASN A 142 -14.35 15.84 12.40
N SER A 143 -13.95 16.69 11.46
CA SER A 143 -12.55 17.05 11.17
C SER A 143 -11.95 18.08 12.13
N SER A 144 -12.73 18.63 13.06
CA SER A 144 -12.28 19.64 14.02
C SER A 144 -11.73 19.01 15.32
N ALA A 145 -10.42 18.75 15.32
CA ALA A 145 -9.47 18.52 16.43
C ALA A 145 -9.77 17.46 17.52
N TYR A 146 -11.01 17.10 17.84
CA TYR A 146 -11.34 16.15 18.91
C TYR A 146 -12.66 15.41 18.62
N GLY A 147 -12.54 14.18 18.09
CA GLY A 147 -13.55 13.15 18.30
C GLY A 147 -14.25 12.64 17.05
N ILE A 148 -13.98 11.37 16.73
CA ILE A 148 -14.96 10.54 16.04
C ILE A 148 -16.02 10.19 17.08
N TYR A 149 -17.28 10.56 16.82
CA TYR A 149 -18.38 10.28 17.72
C TYR A 149 -19.28 9.19 17.14
N LEU A 150 -19.51 8.16 17.94
CA LEU A 150 -20.49 7.11 17.66
C LEU A 150 -21.83 7.59 18.21
N ARG A 151 -22.79 7.81 17.32
CA ARG A 151 -24.19 7.97 17.67
C ARG A 151 -24.87 6.61 17.47
N THR A 152 -25.39 6.05 18.55
CA THR A 152 -26.23 4.85 18.48
C THR A 152 -27.66 5.29 18.20
N PHE A 153 -28.34 4.57 17.30
CA PHE A 153 -29.80 4.66 17.21
C PHE A 153 -30.34 3.40 17.86
N ASP A 154 -31.12 3.57 18.92
CA ASP A 154 -31.65 2.45 19.70
C ASP A 154 -32.84 1.77 19.00
N TYR A 155 -33.14 2.13 17.75
CA TYR A 155 -34.23 1.54 16.97
C TYR A 155 -33.73 0.36 16.13
N SER A 156 -34.33 -0.79 16.37
CA SER A 156 -34.24 -1.94 15.47
C SER A 156 -35.26 -1.78 14.35
N PHE A 157 -34.88 -2.07 13.11
CA PHE A 157 -35.81 -2.12 11.97
C PHE A 157 -36.46 -3.51 11.80
N TYR A 158 -36.26 -4.40 12.77
CA TYR A 158 -36.88 -5.72 12.82
C TYR A 158 -38.41 -5.65 12.73
N ASP A 159 -39.01 -4.77 13.54
CA ASP A 159 -40.47 -4.62 13.61
C ASP A 159 -41.07 -4.04 12.31
N ILE A 160 -40.31 -3.21 11.60
CA ILE A 160 -40.74 -2.58 10.34
C ILE A 160 -40.83 -3.63 9.23
N LEU A 161 -39.91 -4.59 9.22
CA LEU A 161 -39.90 -5.70 8.26
C LEU A 161 -40.95 -6.78 8.59
N ASN A 162 -41.66 -6.67 9.72
CA ASN A 162 -42.60 -7.68 10.23
C ASN A 162 -42.00 -9.09 10.23
N LEU A 163 -40.75 -9.21 10.68
CA LEU A 163 -40.05 -10.48 10.75
C LEU A 163 -40.73 -11.40 11.77
N ASN A 164 -40.99 -12.65 11.37
CA ASN A 164 -41.32 -13.70 12.32
C ASN A 164 -40.00 -14.17 12.98
N GLU A 165 -40.02 -14.53 14.27
CA GLU A 165 -38.86 -14.83 15.15
C GLU A 165 -37.89 -15.95 14.67
N ILE A 166 -37.96 -16.43 13.43
CA ILE A 166 -37.36 -17.71 12.98
C ILE A 166 -36.25 -17.57 11.91
N GLU A 167 -36.00 -16.40 11.31
CA GLU A 167 -34.93 -16.26 10.29
C GLU A 167 -33.58 -15.81 10.89
N LEU A 168 -32.87 -16.74 11.52
CA LEU A 168 -31.59 -16.52 12.24
C LEU A 168 -30.36 -16.29 11.35
N ASP A 169 -30.50 -16.34 10.02
CA ASP A 169 -29.38 -16.31 9.05
C ASP A 169 -29.41 -15.07 8.13
N ASP A 170 -30.21 -14.05 8.46
CA ASP A 170 -30.26 -12.80 7.70
C ASP A 170 -29.04 -11.92 8.02
N THR A 171 -28.44 -11.35 6.98
CA THR A 171 -27.27 -10.48 7.08
C THR A 171 -27.57 -9.18 6.35
N PRO A 172 -28.13 -8.17 7.05
CA PRO A 172 -28.46 -6.89 6.44
C PRO A 172 -27.26 -6.26 5.75
N GLN A 173 -27.45 -5.79 4.51
CA GLN A 173 -26.43 -5.12 3.71
C GLN A 173 -26.84 -3.68 3.39
N LEU A 174 -25.89 -2.75 3.36
CA LEU A 174 -26.18 -1.33 3.34
C LEU A 174 -25.57 -0.63 2.13
N ILE A 175 -26.37 0.19 1.45
CA ILE A 175 -25.92 1.08 0.39
C ILE A 175 -26.30 2.53 0.68
N ILE A 176 -25.56 3.47 0.10
CA ILE A 176 -25.82 4.91 0.20
C ILE A 176 -26.00 5.48 -1.21
N ASP A 177 -27.06 6.26 -1.40
CA ASP A 177 -27.23 7.14 -2.55
C ASP A 177 -26.87 8.58 -2.14
N ASP A 178 -25.61 8.95 -2.36
CA ASP A 178 -25.09 10.29 -2.02
C ASP A 178 -25.84 11.41 -2.76
N GLN A 179 -26.52 11.13 -3.87
CA GLN A 179 -27.29 12.16 -4.60
C GLN A 179 -28.62 12.51 -3.94
N SER A 180 -29.19 11.60 -3.14
CA SER A 180 -30.51 11.79 -2.51
C SER A 180 -30.46 11.83 -0.98
N ASN A 181 -29.27 11.76 -0.37
CA ASN A 181 -29.06 11.68 1.07
C ASN A 181 -29.86 10.55 1.72
N LYS A 182 -30.03 9.46 0.99
CA LYS A 182 -30.83 8.31 1.39
C LYS A 182 -29.96 7.07 1.37
N ALA A 183 -30.08 6.27 2.42
CA ALA A 183 -29.46 4.96 2.53
C ALA A 183 -30.54 3.89 2.47
N TYR A 184 -30.16 2.72 1.97
CA TYR A 184 -31.05 1.57 1.85
C TYR A 184 -30.38 0.37 2.52
N ILE A 185 -31.18 -0.41 3.23
CA ILE A 185 -30.78 -1.66 3.86
C ILE A 185 -31.55 -2.77 3.18
N PHE A 186 -30.82 -3.75 2.65
CA PHE A 186 -31.34 -4.94 2.00
C PHE A 186 -31.21 -6.13 2.95
N THR A 187 -32.28 -6.93 3.02
CA THR A 187 -32.41 -8.10 3.88
C THR A 187 -33.11 -9.22 3.11
N GLN A 188 -33.06 -10.45 3.60
CA GLN A 188 -33.77 -11.58 2.98
C GLN A 188 -35.28 -11.35 2.96
N SER A 189 -35.79 -10.67 4.00
CA SER A 189 -37.22 -10.38 4.17
C SER A 189 -37.71 -9.08 3.54
N GLY A 190 -36.88 -8.39 2.75
CA GLY A 190 -37.23 -7.15 2.06
C GLY A 190 -36.20 -6.06 2.30
N GLY A 191 -36.60 -4.80 2.25
CA GLY A 191 -35.67 -3.73 2.56
C GLY A 191 -36.32 -2.50 3.14
N VAL A 192 -35.48 -1.71 3.79
CA VAL A 192 -35.86 -0.46 4.41
C VAL A 192 -34.94 0.65 3.92
N SER A 193 -35.35 1.88 4.12
CA SER A 193 -34.56 3.04 3.79
C SER A 193 -34.65 4.11 4.85
N PHE A 194 -33.69 5.01 4.86
CA PHE A 194 -33.71 6.16 5.74
C PHE A 194 -32.98 7.33 5.12
N GLN A 195 -33.45 8.53 5.44
CA GLN A 195 -32.77 9.76 5.05
C GLN A 195 -31.78 10.13 6.14
N PHE A 196 -30.57 10.52 5.76
CA PHE A 196 -29.58 11.06 6.68
C PHE A 196 -29.44 12.56 6.43
N ASP A 197 -29.83 13.36 7.41
CA ASP A 197 -29.73 14.81 7.34
C ASP A 197 -28.52 15.31 8.15
N PHE A 198 -27.80 16.28 7.58
CA PHE A 198 -26.54 16.79 8.11
C PHE A 198 -26.75 17.77 9.28
N GLU A 199 -27.85 18.54 9.25
CA GLU A 199 -28.04 19.69 10.14
C GLU A 199 -28.85 19.39 11.39
N ALA A 200 -29.61 18.29 11.39
CA ALA A 200 -30.56 18.01 12.44
C ALA A 200 -30.09 16.84 13.31
N GLN A 201 -29.93 17.08 14.62
CA GLN A 201 -29.91 16.03 15.65
C GLN A 201 -31.23 15.24 15.73
N LYS A 202 -32.06 15.27 14.68
CA LYS A 202 -33.29 14.50 14.60
C LYS A 202 -32.97 13.00 14.57
N GLU A 203 -33.96 12.26 15.00
CA GLU A 203 -34.02 10.81 14.97
C GLU A 203 -34.16 10.35 13.51
N ILE A 204 -33.38 9.34 13.12
CA ILE A 204 -33.48 8.77 11.76
C ILE A 204 -34.80 8.02 11.66
N GLN A 205 -35.66 8.41 10.72
CA GLN A 205 -36.88 7.67 10.40
C GLN A 205 -36.57 6.61 9.34
N ILE A 206 -36.85 5.35 9.69
CA ILE A 206 -36.71 4.20 8.81
C ILE A 206 -38.07 3.89 8.16
N ASN A 207 -38.08 3.73 6.85
CA ASN A 207 -39.28 3.44 6.05
C ASN A 207 -39.13 2.10 5.33
N LEU A 208 -40.23 1.35 5.21
CA LEU A 208 -40.28 0.12 4.41
C LEU A 208 -40.19 0.44 2.91
N GLU A 209 -39.50 -0.39 2.15
CA GLU A 209 -39.37 -0.29 0.69
C GLU A 209 -40.03 -1.50 0.00
N ASP A 210 -41.29 -1.36 -0.41
CA ASP A 210 -42.10 -2.44 -1.00
C ASP A 210 -41.54 -3.01 -2.31
N GLN A 211 -40.65 -2.28 -2.97
CA GLN A 211 -40.05 -2.70 -4.24
C GLN A 211 -38.93 -3.74 -4.04
N ILE A 212 -38.29 -3.77 -2.86
CA ILE A 212 -37.20 -4.72 -2.58
C ILE A 212 -37.80 -6.11 -2.36
N GLN A 213 -37.47 -7.03 -3.27
CA GLN A 213 -38.05 -8.35 -3.25
C GLN A 213 -37.53 -9.21 -2.10
N GLN A 214 -38.43 -9.99 -1.51
CA GLN A 214 -38.07 -11.04 -0.56
C GLN A 214 -37.33 -12.18 -1.28
N ARG A 215 -36.28 -12.69 -0.64
CA ARG A 215 -35.37 -13.69 -1.16
C ARG A 215 -34.97 -14.66 -0.07
N HIS A 216 -34.80 -15.93 -0.44
CA HIS A 216 -34.32 -16.94 0.51
C HIS A 216 -32.93 -16.61 1.05
N LYS A 217 -32.07 -16.00 0.22
CA LYS A 217 -30.72 -15.59 0.64
C LYS A 217 -30.24 -14.45 -0.22
N ILE A 218 -29.62 -13.47 0.43
CA ILE A 218 -28.83 -12.42 -0.20
C ILE A 218 -27.37 -12.69 0.12
N PHE A 219 -26.53 -12.76 -0.91
CA PHE A 219 -25.10 -12.99 -0.74
C PHE A 219 -24.33 -11.67 -0.74
N CYS A 220 -24.66 -10.77 -1.68
CA CYS A 220 -23.97 -9.50 -1.87
C CYS A 220 -24.93 -8.46 -2.45
N VAL A 221 -24.75 -7.20 -2.07
CA VAL A 221 -25.43 -6.02 -2.60
C VAL A 221 -24.38 -5.02 -3.02
N HIS A 222 -24.44 -4.60 -4.29
CA HIS A 222 -23.46 -3.69 -4.86
C HIS A 222 -24.15 -2.54 -5.59
N TYR A 223 -23.63 -1.33 -5.41
CA TYR A 223 -24.14 -0.11 -6.04
C TYR A 223 -23.20 0.36 -7.15
N ASN A 224 -23.75 0.58 -8.35
CA ASN A 224 -23.06 1.20 -9.47
C ASN A 224 -23.46 2.68 -9.60
N GLU A 225 -22.48 3.57 -9.44
CA GLU A 225 -22.71 5.01 -9.37
C GLU A 225 -23.15 5.63 -10.70
N LYS A 226 -22.48 5.30 -11.82
CA LYS A 226 -22.79 5.89 -13.13
C LYS A 226 -24.23 5.62 -13.57
N HIS A 227 -24.66 4.36 -13.45
CA HIS A 227 -26.00 3.94 -13.86
C HIS A 227 -27.03 4.07 -12.75
N ARG A 228 -26.63 4.36 -11.51
CA ARG A 228 -27.49 4.39 -10.31
C ARG A 228 -28.27 3.08 -10.14
N LEU A 229 -27.61 1.96 -10.40
CA LEU A 229 -28.18 0.61 -10.30
C LEU A 229 -27.66 -0.10 -9.06
N VAL A 230 -28.54 -0.81 -8.37
CA VAL A 230 -28.21 -1.72 -7.27
C VAL A 230 -28.36 -3.14 -7.77
N PHE A 231 -27.32 -3.93 -7.61
CA PHE A 231 -27.28 -5.34 -7.96
C PHE A 231 -27.31 -6.18 -6.68
N VAL A 232 -28.24 -7.12 -6.58
CA VAL A 232 -28.40 -8.01 -5.43
C VAL A 232 -28.18 -9.45 -5.87
N ALA A 233 -27.11 -10.07 -5.37
CA ALA A 233 -26.78 -11.48 -5.63
C ALA A 233 -27.69 -12.41 -4.82
N THR A 234 -28.47 -13.25 -5.51
CA THR A 234 -29.49 -14.12 -4.90
C THR A 234 -29.23 -15.61 -5.14
N GLY A 235 -27.98 -16.00 -5.37
CA GLY A 235 -27.61 -17.39 -5.64
C GLY A 235 -28.14 -17.87 -6.99
N HIS A 236 -28.87 -18.99 -6.99
CA HIS A 236 -29.40 -19.60 -8.22
C HIS A 236 -30.56 -18.83 -8.86
N GLN A 237 -31.11 -17.83 -8.16
CA GLN A 237 -32.14 -16.94 -8.71
C GLN A 237 -31.53 -15.87 -9.63
N GLY A 238 -30.20 -15.70 -9.61
CA GLY A 238 -29.47 -14.74 -10.43
C GLY A 238 -29.19 -13.44 -9.69
N VAL A 239 -29.43 -12.32 -10.35
CA VAL A 239 -29.18 -10.98 -9.82
C VAL A 239 -30.42 -10.12 -9.94
N ASP A 240 -30.94 -9.62 -8.81
CA ASP A 240 -31.97 -8.59 -8.87
C ASP A 240 -31.34 -7.24 -9.13
N VAL A 241 -32.00 -6.45 -9.98
CA VAL A 241 -31.55 -5.13 -10.36
C VAL A 241 -32.56 -4.11 -9.91
N TYR A 242 -32.10 -3.08 -9.20
CA TYR A 242 -32.92 -1.95 -8.81
C TYR A 242 -32.33 -0.65 -9.34
N LYS A 243 -33.17 0.28 -9.74
CA LYS A 243 -32.78 1.65 -10.12
C LYS A 243 -33.09 2.61 -9.00
N LEU A 244 -32.11 3.42 -8.62
CA LEU A 244 -32.30 4.56 -7.74
C LEU A 244 -32.55 5.81 -8.58
N SER A 245 -33.69 6.46 -8.33
CA SER A 245 -34.07 7.71 -9.00
C SER A 245 -34.79 8.60 -8.00
N ASN A 246 -34.27 9.81 -7.78
CA ASN A 246 -34.88 10.82 -6.90
C ASN A 246 -35.29 10.30 -5.51
N GLY A 247 -34.44 9.49 -4.88
CA GLY A 247 -34.73 8.92 -3.55
C GLY A 247 -35.81 7.82 -3.56
N THR A 248 -36.17 7.31 -4.73
CA THR A 248 -37.04 6.15 -4.89
C THR A 248 -36.26 4.98 -5.49
N ILE A 249 -36.58 3.78 -5.04
CA ILE A 249 -36.04 2.53 -5.58
C ILE A 249 -37.10 1.87 -6.46
N MET A 250 -36.71 1.39 -7.64
CA MET A 250 -37.59 0.70 -8.56
C MET A 250 -36.96 -0.61 -9.01
N LEU A 251 -37.72 -1.69 -8.99
CA LEU A 251 -37.26 -2.96 -9.56
C LEU A 251 -37.15 -2.88 -11.09
N LYS A 252 -36.05 -3.40 -11.62
CA LYS A 252 -35.77 -3.56 -13.04
C LYS A 252 -35.72 -5.05 -13.40
N PRO A 253 -35.68 -5.41 -14.70
CA PRO A 253 -35.51 -6.81 -15.08
C PRO A 253 -34.23 -7.39 -14.46
N SER A 254 -34.39 -8.47 -13.69
CA SER A 254 -33.28 -9.20 -13.08
C SER A 254 -32.39 -9.84 -14.15
N ILE A 255 -31.08 -9.93 -13.88
CA ILE A 255 -30.17 -10.77 -14.66
C ILE A 255 -30.43 -12.20 -14.24
N ASN A 256 -31.28 -12.89 -15.00
CA ASN A 256 -31.74 -14.22 -14.63
C ASN A 256 -30.61 -15.26 -14.72
N SER A 257 -30.76 -16.35 -13.98
CA SER A 257 -29.78 -17.43 -14.00
C SER A 257 -29.66 -18.11 -15.36
N LEU A 258 -30.68 -18.09 -16.22
CA LEU A 258 -30.60 -18.62 -17.60
C LEU A 258 -29.56 -17.87 -18.44
N PHE A 259 -29.54 -16.54 -18.36
CA PHE A 259 -28.53 -15.69 -19.00
C PHE A 259 -27.13 -16.01 -18.48
N LEU A 260 -27.03 -16.38 -17.20
CA LEU A 260 -25.79 -16.77 -16.53
C LEU A 260 -25.53 -18.29 -16.53
N ASN A 261 -26.21 -19.05 -17.40
CA ASN A 261 -26.05 -20.51 -17.52
C ASN A 261 -26.20 -21.27 -16.17
N TYR A 262 -27.28 -20.98 -15.44
CA TYR A 262 -27.66 -21.56 -14.13
C TYR A 262 -26.66 -21.35 -13.00
N ALA A 263 -25.85 -20.29 -13.08
CA ALA A 263 -24.88 -19.91 -12.07
C ALA A 263 -25.48 -19.68 -10.66
N GLN A 264 -24.71 -20.04 -9.63
CA GLN A 264 -24.92 -19.68 -8.24
C GLN A 264 -24.16 -18.39 -7.91
N ILE A 265 -24.83 -17.25 -8.03
CA ILE A 265 -24.17 -15.95 -7.85
C ILE A 265 -23.95 -15.64 -6.37
N ILE A 266 -22.69 -15.42 -6.00
CA ILE A 266 -22.27 -15.21 -4.61
C ILE A 266 -21.66 -13.83 -4.35
N ASP A 267 -21.16 -13.14 -5.37
CA ASP A 267 -20.59 -11.80 -5.23
C ASP A 267 -20.72 -11.02 -6.54
N ILE A 268 -20.85 -9.70 -6.47
CA ILE A 268 -21.06 -8.81 -7.62
C ILE A 268 -20.40 -7.48 -7.33
N LYS A 269 -19.63 -6.96 -8.29
CA LYS A 269 -18.99 -5.64 -8.19
C LYS A 269 -18.95 -4.96 -9.55
N SER A 270 -18.76 -3.64 -9.58
CA SER A 270 -18.58 -2.86 -10.81
C SER A 270 -17.48 -1.84 -10.63
N ASP A 271 -16.84 -1.40 -11.71
CA ASP A 271 -15.84 -0.32 -11.69
C ASP A 271 -16.42 1.09 -11.46
N GLY A 272 -17.74 1.17 -11.22
CA GLY A 272 -18.50 2.41 -11.09
C GLY A 272 -18.92 2.99 -12.46
N GLY A 273 -18.41 2.43 -13.55
CA GLY A 273 -18.75 2.74 -14.93
C GLY A 273 -19.65 1.67 -15.54
N ASP A 274 -19.29 1.20 -16.73
CA ASP A 274 -20.11 0.26 -17.52
C ASP A 274 -19.77 -1.20 -17.25
N ASN A 275 -18.65 -1.50 -16.58
CA ASN A 275 -18.21 -2.88 -16.41
C ASN A 275 -18.80 -3.49 -15.13
N LEU A 276 -19.48 -4.62 -15.29
CA LEU A 276 -20.06 -5.42 -14.21
C LEU A 276 -19.33 -6.76 -14.12
N TYR A 277 -18.94 -7.12 -12.91
CA TYR A 277 -18.21 -8.35 -12.60
C TYR A 277 -19.07 -9.19 -11.66
N ILE A 278 -19.32 -10.42 -12.04
CA ILE A 278 -20.22 -11.33 -11.33
C ILE A 278 -19.43 -12.59 -10.98
N LEU A 279 -19.37 -12.92 -9.69
CA LEU A 279 -18.74 -14.15 -9.22
C LEU A 279 -19.78 -15.25 -9.08
N ASP A 280 -19.64 -16.26 -9.93
CA ASP A 280 -20.29 -17.55 -9.78
C ASP A 280 -19.43 -18.48 -8.92
N ARG A 281 -20.06 -19.20 -8.00
CA ARG A 281 -19.35 -20.14 -7.12
C ARG A 281 -18.68 -21.28 -7.89
N GLU A 282 -19.31 -21.76 -8.96
CA GLU A 282 -18.89 -22.98 -9.66
C GLU A 282 -18.03 -22.68 -10.91
N GLN A 283 -18.36 -21.62 -11.64
CA GLN A 283 -17.70 -21.24 -12.88
C GLN A 283 -16.60 -20.22 -12.68
N GLY A 284 -16.66 -19.37 -11.65
CA GLY A 284 -15.68 -18.30 -11.42
C GLY A 284 -16.19 -16.91 -11.84
N LEU A 285 -15.32 -16.09 -12.44
CA LEU A 285 -15.57 -14.65 -12.61
C LEU A 285 -16.09 -14.32 -14.01
N ILE A 286 -17.35 -13.90 -14.09
CA ILE A 286 -18.06 -13.49 -15.30
C ILE A 286 -17.94 -11.98 -15.50
N PHE A 287 -17.59 -11.56 -16.72
CA PHE A 287 -17.49 -10.16 -17.12
C PHE A 287 -18.68 -9.79 -18.00
N CYS A 288 -19.39 -8.73 -17.63
CA CYS A 288 -20.53 -8.18 -18.37
C CYS A 288 -20.34 -6.67 -18.58
N LEU A 289 -20.95 -6.15 -19.64
CA LEU A 289 -21.07 -4.72 -19.91
C LEU A 289 -22.52 -4.29 -19.68
N ILE A 290 -22.73 -3.20 -18.94
CA ILE A 290 -24.01 -2.55 -18.76
C ILE A 290 -24.26 -1.66 -19.98
N ILE A 291 -25.21 -2.04 -20.83
CA ILE A 291 -25.60 -1.24 -21.99
C ILE A 291 -26.58 -0.16 -21.52
N ASP A 292 -27.59 -0.57 -20.77
CA ASP A 292 -28.53 0.30 -20.06
C ASP A 292 -29.16 -0.43 -18.85
N GLU A 293 -30.22 0.13 -18.28
CA GLU A 293 -30.91 -0.45 -17.11
C GLU A 293 -31.74 -1.72 -17.41
N TYR A 294 -31.86 -2.11 -18.68
CA TYR A 294 -32.61 -3.27 -19.16
C TYR A 294 -31.72 -4.30 -19.90
N GLU A 295 -30.57 -3.88 -20.44
CA GLU A 295 -29.72 -4.70 -21.30
C GLU A 295 -28.27 -4.82 -20.77
N TYR A 296 -27.78 -6.07 -20.78
CA TYR A 296 -26.44 -6.46 -20.35
C TYR A 296 -25.78 -7.35 -21.40
N GLU A 297 -24.51 -7.09 -21.73
CA GLU A 297 -23.76 -7.87 -22.71
C GLU A 297 -22.68 -8.70 -22.01
N TYR A 298 -22.77 -10.03 -22.11
CA TYR A 298 -21.71 -10.93 -21.67
C TYR A 298 -20.43 -10.71 -22.48
N GLN A 299 -19.31 -10.49 -21.79
CA GLN A 299 -18.01 -10.25 -22.41
C GLN A 299 -17.18 -11.54 -22.48
N PHE A 300 -16.83 -12.11 -21.33
CA PHE A 300 -16.07 -13.35 -21.20
C PHE A 300 -16.12 -13.89 -19.76
N LEU A 301 -15.60 -15.10 -19.55
CA LEU A 301 -15.54 -15.81 -18.27
C LEU A 301 -14.08 -16.18 -17.97
N ILE A 302 -13.67 -15.97 -16.72
CA ILE A 302 -12.45 -16.52 -16.16
C ILE A 302 -12.83 -17.72 -15.30
N ASN A 303 -12.49 -18.92 -15.78
CA ASN A 303 -12.90 -20.15 -15.12
C ASN A 303 -12.08 -20.41 -13.85
N ILE A 304 -12.73 -20.27 -12.69
CA ILE A 304 -12.13 -20.47 -11.36
C ILE A 304 -13.18 -21.17 -10.48
N PRO A 305 -13.19 -22.51 -10.46
CA PRO A 305 -14.17 -23.24 -9.69
C PRO A 305 -13.95 -23.09 -8.18
N ASP A 306 -15.02 -23.33 -7.41
CA ASP A 306 -15.06 -23.19 -5.96
C ASP A 306 -14.62 -21.80 -5.47
N ALA A 307 -15.03 -20.76 -6.21
CA ALA A 307 -14.77 -19.38 -5.84
C ALA A 307 -15.56 -18.98 -4.60
N LYS A 308 -15.01 -18.05 -3.82
CA LYS A 308 -15.60 -17.55 -2.58
C LYS A 308 -15.87 -16.05 -2.60
N SER A 309 -14.88 -15.28 -3.03
CA SER A 309 -14.91 -13.82 -2.98
C SER A 309 -13.95 -13.28 -4.03
N PHE A 310 -14.21 -12.06 -4.49
CA PHE A 310 -13.26 -11.35 -5.33
C PHE A 310 -13.23 -9.87 -5.01
N ASP A 311 -12.15 -9.21 -5.37
CA ASP A 311 -12.09 -7.76 -5.41
C ASP A 311 -11.13 -7.30 -6.49
N PHE A 312 -11.19 -6.04 -6.88
CA PHE A 312 -10.36 -5.54 -7.96
C PHE A 312 -10.04 -4.05 -7.78
N ASN A 313 -8.95 -3.64 -8.41
CA ASN A 313 -8.62 -2.24 -8.61
C ASN A 313 -8.08 -2.06 -10.03
N ASN A 314 -8.76 -1.24 -10.83
CA ASN A 314 -8.51 -1.09 -12.27
C ASN A 314 -8.55 -2.48 -12.95
N ASN A 315 -7.42 -2.94 -13.47
CA ASN A 315 -7.29 -4.17 -14.24
C ASN A 315 -6.74 -5.34 -13.42
N THR A 316 -6.44 -5.13 -12.14
CA THR A 316 -5.92 -6.16 -11.25
C THR A 316 -7.05 -6.71 -10.40
N PHE A 317 -7.32 -8.00 -10.57
CA PHE A 317 -8.35 -8.75 -9.86
C PHE A 317 -7.68 -9.72 -8.90
N PHE A 318 -8.22 -9.84 -7.70
CA PHE A 318 -7.92 -10.94 -6.80
C PHE A 318 -9.16 -11.80 -6.65
N VAL A 319 -9.01 -13.12 -6.85
CA VAL A 319 -10.08 -14.10 -6.65
C VAL A 319 -9.62 -15.11 -5.62
N VAL A 320 -10.44 -15.32 -4.59
CA VAL A 320 -10.23 -16.35 -3.56
C VAL A 320 -11.07 -17.57 -3.91
N ALA A 321 -10.45 -18.75 -3.87
CA ALA A 321 -11.10 -20.01 -4.23
C ALA A 321 -10.54 -21.19 -3.41
N LYS A 322 -11.19 -22.35 -3.54
CA LYS A 322 -10.72 -23.62 -2.97
C LYS A 322 -10.20 -24.56 -4.04
N THR A 323 -9.12 -25.26 -3.73
CA THR A 323 -8.70 -26.41 -4.53
C THR A 323 -9.67 -27.57 -4.33
N SER A 324 -9.61 -28.58 -5.20
CA SER A 324 -10.35 -29.85 -5.03
C SER A 324 -10.06 -30.55 -3.69
N ASN A 325 -8.87 -30.31 -3.11
CA ASN A 325 -8.48 -30.81 -1.79
C ASN A 325 -8.93 -29.90 -0.63
N LYS A 326 -9.80 -28.92 -0.89
CA LYS A 326 -10.35 -27.93 0.06
C LYS A 326 -9.31 -26.97 0.67
N GLN A 327 -8.13 -26.84 0.07
CA GLN A 327 -7.15 -25.83 0.45
C GLN A 327 -7.52 -24.48 -0.18
N ASP A 328 -7.55 -23.43 0.64
CA ASP A 328 -7.81 -22.06 0.19
C ASP A 328 -6.60 -21.46 -0.52
N TYR A 329 -6.85 -20.69 -1.58
CA TYR A 329 -5.83 -19.94 -2.30
C TYR A 329 -6.40 -18.63 -2.86
N ALA A 330 -5.52 -17.68 -3.13
CA ALA A 330 -5.87 -16.45 -3.86
C ALA A 330 -5.11 -16.37 -5.18
N LEU A 331 -5.77 -15.94 -6.24
CA LEU A 331 -5.17 -15.67 -7.55
C LEU A 331 -5.15 -14.17 -7.81
N GLU A 332 -3.98 -13.65 -8.17
CA GLU A 332 -3.87 -12.33 -8.79
C GLU A 332 -3.99 -12.49 -10.31
N ILE A 333 -4.94 -11.77 -10.89
CA ILE A 333 -5.31 -11.87 -12.30
C ILE A 333 -5.28 -10.48 -12.92
N LEU A 334 -4.59 -10.37 -14.05
CA LEU A 334 -4.55 -9.14 -14.83
C LEU A 334 -5.47 -9.27 -16.02
N VAL A 335 -6.35 -8.29 -16.19
CA VAL A 335 -7.41 -8.33 -17.19
C VAL A 335 -7.25 -7.18 -18.17
N ASN A 336 -7.23 -7.51 -19.47
CA ASN A 336 -7.38 -6.55 -20.53
C ASN A 336 -8.83 -6.60 -21.03
N LEU A 337 -9.66 -5.70 -20.53
CA LEU A 337 -11.09 -5.63 -20.85
C LEU A 337 -11.35 -5.39 -22.34
N GLN A 338 -10.55 -4.53 -22.99
CA GLN A 338 -10.73 -4.21 -24.41
C GLN A 338 -10.44 -5.41 -25.32
N ALA A 339 -9.38 -6.16 -25.01
CA ALA A 339 -9.02 -7.36 -25.75
C ALA A 339 -9.78 -8.62 -25.30
N LYS A 340 -10.60 -8.52 -24.22
CA LYS A 340 -11.29 -9.65 -23.57
C LYS A 340 -10.32 -10.78 -23.20
N GLN A 341 -9.17 -10.42 -22.64
CA GLN A 341 -8.07 -11.33 -22.33
C GLN A 341 -7.67 -11.21 -20.87
N TYR A 342 -7.16 -12.31 -20.30
CA TYR A 342 -6.66 -12.31 -18.93
C TYR A 342 -5.41 -13.17 -18.77
N TYR A 343 -4.69 -12.89 -17.67
CA TYR A 343 -3.43 -13.53 -17.31
C TYR A 343 -3.40 -13.79 -15.81
N ILE A 344 -3.03 -15.00 -15.40
CA ILE A 344 -2.77 -15.29 -13.98
C ILE A 344 -1.35 -14.81 -13.68
N ASN A 345 -1.22 -13.78 -12.84
CA ASN A 345 0.07 -13.18 -12.49
C ASN A 345 0.74 -13.93 -11.35
N ASN A 346 -0.01 -14.20 -10.28
CA ASN A 346 0.50 -14.84 -9.08
C ASN A 346 -0.56 -15.73 -8.42
N HIS A 347 -0.09 -16.70 -7.64
CA HIS A 347 -0.93 -17.57 -6.82
C HIS A 347 -0.40 -17.57 -5.38
N TYR A 348 -1.29 -17.35 -4.44
CA TYR A 348 -0.98 -17.34 -3.02
C TYR A 348 -1.59 -18.59 -2.41
N PHE A 349 -0.76 -19.63 -2.29
CA PHE A 349 -1.06 -20.79 -1.44
C PHE A 349 -0.55 -20.47 -0.05
N ASP A 350 -1.44 -20.47 0.92
CA ASP A 350 -1.12 -20.05 2.27
C ASP A 350 -1.65 -21.07 3.28
N ASP A 351 -1.04 -21.08 4.47
CA ASP A 351 -1.50 -21.89 5.60
C ASP A 351 -2.72 -21.25 6.29
N MET A 352 -3.16 -20.08 5.83
CA MET A 352 -4.36 -19.40 6.32
C MET A 352 -5.61 -19.74 5.50
N ILE A 353 -6.74 -19.89 6.19
CA ILE A 353 -8.08 -19.97 5.59
C ILE A 353 -8.47 -18.56 5.14
N ILE A 354 -8.45 -18.31 3.83
CA ILE A 354 -8.80 -17.01 3.23
C ILE A 354 -10.32 -16.95 3.03
N ASN A 355 -10.95 -15.91 3.58
CA ASN A 355 -12.40 -15.71 3.50
C ASN A 355 -12.77 -14.57 2.56
N GLU A 356 -12.00 -13.48 2.57
CA GLU A 356 -12.28 -12.28 1.79
C GLU A 356 -10.98 -11.64 1.30
N VAL A 357 -11.07 -10.82 0.26
CA VAL A 357 -9.97 -10.02 -0.26
C VAL A 357 -10.43 -8.59 -0.51
N SER A 358 -9.57 -7.63 -0.22
CA SER A 358 -9.73 -6.24 -0.63
C SER A 358 -8.53 -5.76 -1.43
N VAL A 359 -8.77 -5.21 -2.62
CA VAL A 359 -7.71 -4.77 -3.52
C VAL A 359 -7.63 -3.25 -3.51
N LEU A 360 -6.47 -2.74 -3.10
CA LEU A 360 -6.11 -1.32 -3.10
C LEU A 360 -5.17 -1.04 -4.28
N ASN A 361 -4.71 0.21 -4.42
CA ASN A 361 -3.89 0.62 -5.56
C ASN A 361 -2.59 -0.20 -5.74
N TYR A 362 -1.94 -0.59 -4.63
CA TYR A 362 -0.61 -1.21 -4.63
C TYR A 362 -0.52 -2.53 -3.85
N TYR A 363 -1.59 -2.85 -3.12
CA TYR A 363 -1.63 -3.99 -2.22
C TYR A 363 -3.00 -4.62 -2.28
N ALA A 364 -3.06 -5.91 -2.00
CA ALA A 364 -4.29 -6.57 -1.61
C ALA A 364 -4.19 -6.96 -0.14
N ILE A 365 -5.30 -6.86 0.57
CA ILE A 365 -5.48 -7.34 1.93
C ILE A 365 -6.23 -8.66 1.82
N LEU A 366 -5.53 -9.77 2.12
CA LEU A 366 -6.12 -11.09 2.25
C LEU A 366 -6.61 -11.24 3.69
N ILE A 367 -7.93 -11.40 3.86
CA ILE A 367 -8.58 -11.51 5.15
C ILE A 367 -8.81 -12.99 5.43
N GLY A 368 -7.97 -13.56 6.29
CA GLY A 368 -8.17 -14.90 6.80
C GLY A 368 -9.04 -14.97 8.06
N GLN A 369 -9.31 -16.19 8.52
CA GLN A 369 -10.12 -16.44 9.73
C GLN A 369 -9.44 -15.97 11.03
N ASN A 370 -8.11 -16.15 11.14
CA ASN A 370 -7.33 -15.82 12.34
C ASN A 370 -6.22 -14.81 12.06
N ASP A 371 -5.62 -14.87 10.88
CA ASP A 371 -4.52 -14.02 10.44
C ASP A 371 -4.88 -13.33 9.13
N HIS A 372 -4.27 -12.17 8.88
CA HIS A 372 -4.46 -11.41 7.65
C HIS A 372 -3.11 -11.08 7.03
N LYS A 373 -3.09 -10.89 5.71
CA LYS A 373 -1.86 -10.54 5.00
C LYS A 373 -2.09 -9.38 4.07
N ILE A 374 -1.18 -8.43 4.11
CA ILE A 374 -1.04 -7.41 3.07
C ILE A 374 -0.04 -7.97 2.07
N VAL A 375 -0.49 -8.25 0.86
CA VAL A 375 0.36 -8.69 -0.24
C VAL A 375 0.57 -7.52 -1.18
N GLN A 376 1.82 -7.23 -1.50
CA GLN A 376 2.10 -6.30 -2.58
C GLN A 376 1.72 -6.99 -3.88
N HIS A 377 0.78 -6.39 -4.60
CA HIS A 377 0.48 -6.85 -5.95
C HIS A 377 1.36 -6.07 -6.92
N SER A 378 1.83 -6.75 -7.94
CA SER A 378 2.79 -6.20 -8.89
C SER A 378 2.34 -6.68 -10.24
N ILE A 379 2.28 -5.79 -11.23
CA ILE A 379 1.72 -6.16 -12.52
C ILE A 379 2.57 -7.26 -13.21
N TYR A 380 3.82 -7.54 -12.79
CA TYR A 380 4.64 -8.61 -13.41
C TYR A 380 5.66 -9.29 -12.48
N SER A 381 5.24 -9.95 -11.39
CA SER A 381 6.17 -10.77 -10.58
C SER A 381 6.46 -12.15 -11.20
N GLY A 382 5.52 -12.72 -11.96
CA GLY A 382 5.67 -14.04 -12.58
C GLY A 382 6.83 -14.18 -13.58
N PHE A 383 7.42 -13.06 -14.03
CA PHE A 383 8.53 -13.01 -14.99
C PHE A 383 9.84 -12.47 -14.41
N ILE A 384 9.81 -11.84 -13.23
CA ILE A 384 10.97 -11.20 -12.60
C ILE A 384 11.11 -11.82 -11.22
N GLU A 385 11.83 -12.95 -11.16
CA GLU A 385 12.20 -13.70 -9.96
C GLU A 385 11.03 -14.00 -8.99
N SER A 386 10.69 -15.29 -8.84
CA SER A 386 9.66 -15.80 -7.91
C SER A 386 9.85 -15.44 -6.42
N LYS A 387 10.90 -14.67 -6.08
CA LYS A 387 11.30 -14.28 -4.73
C LYS A 387 10.84 -12.88 -4.31
N VAL A 388 10.20 -12.09 -5.18
CA VAL A 388 9.80 -10.70 -4.86
C VAL A 388 8.35 -10.59 -4.35
N ILE A 389 7.81 -11.65 -3.74
CA ILE A 389 6.50 -11.57 -3.08
C ILE A 389 6.69 -10.96 -1.68
N SER A 390 6.65 -9.63 -1.60
CA SER A 390 6.59 -8.93 -0.32
C SER A 390 5.19 -9.10 0.28
N HIS A 391 5.13 -9.71 1.45
CA HIS A 391 3.89 -9.82 2.22
C HIS A 391 4.16 -9.51 3.68
N LYS A 392 3.16 -8.92 4.33
CA LYS A 392 3.20 -8.61 5.76
C LYS A 392 1.96 -9.16 6.43
N SER A 393 2.17 -10.07 7.37
CA SER A 393 1.10 -10.56 8.23
C SER A 393 0.75 -9.51 9.28
N PHE A 394 -0.53 -9.39 9.59
CA PHE A 394 -1.03 -8.60 10.71
C PHE A 394 -2.22 -9.30 11.35
N TYR A 395 -2.47 -8.95 12.60
CA TYR A 395 -3.53 -9.54 13.39
C TYR A 395 -4.56 -8.47 13.74
N GLU A 396 -5.81 -8.70 13.33
CA GLU A 396 -6.98 -7.96 13.81
C GLU A 396 -8.08 -8.98 14.14
N PRO A 397 -8.52 -9.06 15.41
CA PRO A 397 -9.42 -10.13 15.82
C PRO A 397 -10.76 -10.03 15.09
N GLN A 398 -11.19 -11.15 14.51
CA GLN A 398 -12.51 -11.28 13.87
C GLN A 398 -12.77 -10.26 12.76
N LEU A 399 -11.73 -9.84 12.02
CA LEU A 399 -11.89 -9.02 10.83
C LEU A 399 -12.78 -9.73 9.80
N ILE A 400 -13.78 -9.01 9.32
CA ILE A 400 -14.68 -9.46 8.25
C ILE A 400 -14.24 -8.82 6.95
N LYS A 401 -14.23 -7.47 6.92
CA LYS A 401 -14.12 -6.70 5.68
C LYS A 401 -13.29 -5.45 5.88
N THR A 402 -12.67 -5.00 4.79
CA THR A 402 -11.96 -3.72 4.73
C THR A 402 -12.50 -2.86 3.60
N LYS A 403 -12.59 -1.56 3.82
CA LYS A 403 -13.04 -0.59 2.81
C LYS A 403 -12.06 0.58 2.76
N LYS A 404 -11.69 1.03 1.57
CA LYS A 404 -10.89 2.25 1.40
C LYS A 404 -11.62 3.43 2.06
N PHE A 405 -10.89 4.26 2.80
CA PHE A 405 -11.42 5.41 3.50
C PHE A 405 -10.60 6.65 3.13
N LYS A 406 -11.19 7.61 2.40
CA LYS A 406 -10.50 8.87 2.14
C LYS A 406 -10.83 9.88 3.25
N GLN A 407 -9.83 10.16 4.09
CA GLN A 407 -9.93 11.22 5.10
C GLN A 407 -9.33 12.51 4.53
N ASN A 408 -10.17 13.39 3.99
CA ASN A 408 -9.81 14.66 3.34
C ASN A 408 -8.95 14.47 2.06
N ASN A 409 -8.93 15.49 1.19
CA ASN A 409 -8.19 15.53 -0.09
C ASN A 409 -6.64 15.48 0.04
N LEU A 410 -6.12 15.00 1.17
CA LEU A 410 -4.70 14.79 1.40
C LEU A 410 -4.33 13.35 1.01
N ASP A 411 -4.52 13.02 -0.28
CA ASP A 411 -3.95 11.82 -0.88
C ASP A 411 -2.42 12.02 -1.01
N PHE A 412 -1.71 11.87 0.10
CA PHE A 412 -0.28 11.63 0.04
C PHE A 412 -0.08 10.22 -0.53
N SER A 413 0.70 10.10 -1.61
CA SER A 413 0.88 8.83 -2.36
C SER A 413 1.34 7.64 -1.50
N ASN A 414 1.89 7.91 -0.32
CA ASN A 414 2.44 6.93 0.61
C ASN A 414 1.54 6.62 1.82
N LEU A 415 0.38 7.27 1.98
CA LEU A 415 -0.53 7.02 3.09
C LEU A 415 -1.91 6.63 2.56
N GLN A 416 -2.35 5.42 2.90
CA GLN A 416 -3.72 4.97 2.60
C GLN A 416 -4.46 4.68 3.90
N SER A 417 -5.62 5.30 4.09
CA SER A 417 -6.48 5.00 5.22
C SER A 417 -7.52 3.95 4.81
N VAL A 418 -7.73 2.96 5.66
CA VAL A 418 -8.63 1.84 5.44
C VAL A 418 -9.53 1.70 6.65
N ALA A 419 -10.84 1.67 6.40
CA ALA A 419 -11.83 1.27 7.38
C ALA A 419 -11.80 -0.26 7.51
N VAL A 420 -11.69 -0.74 8.73
CA VAL A 420 -11.52 -2.15 9.07
C VAL A 420 -12.69 -2.55 9.97
N ILE A 421 -13.43 -3.57 9.54
CA ILE A 421 -14.70 -3.95 10.15
C ILE A 421 -14.53 -5.35 10.72
N GLY A 422 -14.33 -5.42 12.04
CA GLY A 422 -14.40 -6.67 12.77
C GLY A 422 -15.84 -7.01 13.15
N ARG A 423 -16.08 -8.24 13.62
CA ARG A 423 -17.42 -8.65 14.08
C ARG A 423 -18.01 -7.71 15.14
N GLN A 424 -17.20 -7.11 16.01
CA GLN A 424 -17.68 -6.28 17.13
C GLN A 424 -17.11 -4.86 17.15
N GLU A 425 -16.25 -4.53 16.20
CA GLU A 425 -15.44 -3.32 16.25
C GLU A 425 -15.26 -2.69 14.87
N PHE A 426 -15.25 -1.36 14.88
CA PHE A 426 -14.86 -0.55 13.74
C PHE A 426 -13.51 0.07 14.04
N GLN A 427 -12.58 -0.05 13.09
CA GLN A 427 -11.26 0.55 13.19
C GLN A 427 -10.93 1.36 11.95
N ILE A 428 -10.05 2.35 12.12
CA ILE A 428 -9.38 3.01 11.01
C ILE A 428 -7.90 2.68 11.12
N LEU A 429 -7.37 2.04 10.09
CA LEU A 429 -5.95 1.74 9.95
C LEU A 429 -5.35 2.64 8.88
N ASN A 430 -4.13 3.10 9.15
CA ASN A 430 -3.29 3.78 8.18
C ASN A 430 -2.24 2.79 7.70
N LEU A 431 -2.24 2.53 6.40
CA LEU A 431 -1.21 1.82 5.68
C LEU A 431 -0.20 2.87 5.19
N ILE A 432 0.94 2.93 5.86
CA ILE A 432 2.06 3.81 5.51
C ILE A 432 3.01 2.99 4.65
N ILE A 433 3.10 3.36 3.38
CA ILE A 433 3.96 2.71 2.40
C ILE A 433 5.33 3.37 2.49
N SER A 434 6.35 2.62 2.90
CA SER A 434 7.70 3.16 2.92
C SER A 434 8.17 3.43 1.49
N VAL A 435 8.74 4.62 1.28
CA VAL A 435 9.42 4.94 0.02
C VAL A 435 10.70 4.13 -0.01
N PRO A 436 10.96 3.32 -1.05
CA PRO A 436 12.18 2.53 -1.07
C PRO A 436 13.37 3.47 -1.25
N SER A 437 14.44 3.15 -0.54
CA SER A 437 15.59 4.02 -0.42
C SER A 437 16.88 3.21 -0.34
N ILE A 438 17.99 3.89 -0.57
CA ILE A 438 19.31 3.33 -0.28
C ILE A 438 19.88 4.14 0.86
N LYS A 439 20.16 3.45 1.97
CA LYS A 439 20.87 4.05 3.10
C LYS A 439 22.33 3.67 3.03
N CYS A 440 23.18 4.68 3.00
CA CYS A 440 24.61 4.51 3.00
C CYS A 440 25.24 5.15 4.22
N GLN A 441 26.24 4.47 4.77
CA GLN A 441 27.06 4.91 5.88
C GLN A 441 28.52 4.99 5.43
N LYS A 442 29.35 5.57 6.28
CA LYS A 442 30.78 5.71 6.01
C LYS A 442 31.43 4.35 5.76
N SER A 443 32.04 4.20 4.58
CA SER A 443 32.89 3.06 4.22
C SER A 443 34.33 3.26 4.74
N GLU A 444 35.11 2.19 4.87
CA GLU A 444 36.57 2.29 5.00
C GLU A 444 37.24 2.77 3.70
N LYS A 445 36.61 2.53 2.54
CA LYS A 445 37.17 2.90 1.23
C LYS A 445 37.01 4.40 0.97
N LEU A 446 38.03 5.03 0.37
CA LEU A 446 37.99 6.45 -0.03
C LEU A 446 36.86 6.77 -1.00
N GLN A 447 36.58 5.84 -1.91
CA GLN A 447 35.56 5.99 -2.95
C GLN A 447 34.94 4.63 -3.27
N SER A 448 33.62 4.58 -3.32
CA SER A 448 32.84 3.38 -3.70
C SER A 448 31.79 3.77 -4.73
N GLN A 449 31.61 2.96 -5.76
CA GLN A 449 30.61 3.18 -6.80
C GLN A 449 29.54 2.09 -6.75
N PHE A 450 28.30 2.52 -6.94
CA PHE A 450 27.12 1.69 -6.88
C PHE A 450 26.27 1.86 -8.14
N LEU A 451 25.60 0.78 -8.52
CA LEU A 451 24.57 0.75 -9.56
C LEU A 451 23.27 0.27 -8.93
N VAL A 452 22.19 0.98 -9.22
CA VAL A 452 20.85 0.68 -8.74
C VAL A 452 20.01 0.29 -9.93
N ASP A 453 19.45 -0.90 -9.88
CA ASP A 453 18.51 -1.40 -10.88
C ASP A 453 17.10 -1.39 -10.28
N ILE A 454 16.24 -0.57 -10.85
CA ILE A 454 14.86 -0.36 -10.41
C ILE A 454 13.91 -0.93 -11.46
N SER A 455 12.91 -1.67 -11.01
CA SER A 455 11.81 -2.14 -11.85
C SER A 455 10.50 -1.46 -11.42
N SER A 456 9.86 -0.81 -12.38
CA SER A 456 8.59 -0.10 -12.21
C SER A 456 7.66 -0.38 -13.39
N THR A 457 6.36 -0.19 -13.20
CA THR A 457 5.35 -0.21 -14.27
C THR A 457 5.12 1.19 -14.88
N ARG A 458 5.78 2.22 -14.35
CA ARG A 458 5.79 3.58 -14.90
C ARG A 458 7.21 4.08 -15.09
N CYS A 459 7.45 4.67 -16.26
CA CYS A 459 8.72 5.29 -16.61
C CYS A 459 8.76 6.72 -16.07
N THR A 460 9.95 7.23 -15.81
CA THR A 460 10.15 8.58 -15.25
C THR A 460 9.94 9.69 -16.28
N HIS A 461 10.08 9.38 -17.57
CA HIS A 461 9.72 10.30 -18.65
C HIS A 461 8.29 9.97 -19.12
N ASP A 462 7.41 10.98 -19.08
CA ASP A 462 5.95 10.96 -19.30
C ASP A 462 5.47 10.48 -20.70
N GLN A 463 6.23 9.66 -21.43
CA GLN A 463 5.92 9.31 -22.82
C GLN A 463 4.99 8.09 -23.01
N ILE A 464 4.51 7.46 -21.93
CA ILE A 464 3.48 6.43 -22.10
C ILE A 464 2.12 7.12 -22.03
N GLU A 465 1.72 7.70 -23.16
CA GLU A 465 0.31 7.97 -23.43
C GLU A 465 -0.53 6.74 -23.11
N THR A 466 -1.72 7.01 -22.59
CA THR A 466 -2.87 6.18 -22.18
C THR A 466 -3.33 5.11 -23.19
N THR A 467 -2.41 4.36 -23.77
CA THR A 467 -2.67 3.25 -24.67
C THR A 467 -2.59 1.94 -23.89
N THR A 468 -3.40 0.97 -24.32
CA THR A 468 -3.48 -0.39 -23.76
C THR A 468 -2.16 -1.15 -23.72
N GLN A 469 -1.13 -0.69 -24.43
CA GLN A 469 0.25 -1.21 -24.34
C GLN A 469 0.97 -0.79 -23.04
N GLY A 470 0.58 0.31 -22.41
CA GLY A 470 1.14 0.73 -21.12
C GLY A 470 0.86 -0.27 -19.98
N GLN A 471 -0.20 -1.09 -20.11
CA GLN A 471 -0.62 -2.07 -19.11
C GLN A 471 0.34 -3.28 -19.01
N LEU A 472 1.08 -3.57 -20.09
CA LEU A 472 2.11 -4.62 -20.16
C LEU A 472 3.51 -4.00 -20.32
N THR A 473 3.74 -2.77 -19.84
CA THR A 473 5.04 -2.11 -19.96
C THR A 473 5.82 -2.15 -18.65
N LEU A 474 7.08 -2.61 -18.74
CA LEU A 474 8.05 -2.67 -17.66
C LEU A 474 9.13 -1.62 -17.90
N CYS A 475 9.30 -0.71 -16.95
CA CYS A 475 10.37 0.28 -16.93
C CYS A 475 11.52 -0.23 -16.06
N LYS A 476 12.67 -0.50 -16.68
CA LYS A 476 13.94 -0.81 -16.00
C LYS A 476 14.76 0.46 -15.92
N ILE A 477 14.80 1.05 -14.73
CA ILE A 477 15.45 2.33 -14.47
C ILE A 477 16.79 2.04 -13.80
N GLN A 478 17.88 2.51 -14.39
CA GLN A 478 19.22 2.38 -13.83
C GLN A 478 19.69 3.71 -13.26
N HIS A 479 20.23 3.71 -12.05
CA HIS A 479 20.88 4.87 -11.45
C HIS A 479 22.26 4.49 -10.92
N SER A 480 23.29 5.18 -11.38
CA SER A 480 24.64 5.01 -10.85
C SER A 480 24.95 6.15 -9.90
N PHE A 481 25.57 5.82 -8.76
CA PHE A 481 26.06 6.85 -7.86
C PHE A 481 27.40 6.47 -7.24
N THR A 482 28.15 7.50 -6.87
CA THR A 482 29.45 7.35 -6.21
C THR A 482 29.40 7.97 -4.83
N ILE A 483 29.96 7.27 -3.86
CA ILE A 483 30.19 7.77 -2.51
C ILE A 483 31.67 8.08 -2.36
N GLN A 484 31.97 9.31 -1.99
CA GLN A 484 33.32 9.76 -1.64
C GLN A 484 33.36 10.09 -0.16
N ASN A 485 34.27 9.46 0.56
CA ASN A 485 34.54 9.80 1.94
C ASN A 485 35.46 11.02 1.98
N GLN A 486 35.01 12.11 2.59
CA GLN A 486 35.92 13.21 2.88
C GLN A 486 36.86 12.77 3.99
N VAL A 487 38.13 12.55 3.64
CA VAL A 487 39.20 12.53 4.62
C VAL A 487 39.45 13.96 5.05
N LEU A 488 38.80 14.38 6.14
CA LEU A 488 39.31 15.46 6.99
C LEU A 488 40.74 15.08 7.38
N GLY A 489 41.73 15.56 6.64
CA GLY A 489 43.11 15.15 6.93
C GLY A 489 44.20 15.51 5.94
N GLN A 490 43.95 16.03 4.73
CA GLN A 490 45.06 16.50 3.90
C GLN A 490 45.39 17.99 4.07
N SER A 491 44.40 18.87 4.25
CA SER A 491 44.67 20.30 4.49
C SER A 491 45.16 20.56 5.91
N GLU A 492 44.52 19.96 6.91
CA GLU A 492 44.88 20.15 8.32
C GLU A 492 46.24 19.50 8.65
N VAL A 493 46.52 18.30 8.15
CA VAL A 493 47.84 17.67 8.33
C VAL A 493 48.92 18.46 7.59
N LYS A 494 48.67 18.99 6.38
CA LYS A 494 49.63 19.91 5.72
C LYS A 494 49.86 21.18 6.52
N ASN A 495 48.80 21.76 7.11
CA ASN A 495 48.92 22.98 7.91
C ASN A 495 49.70 22.72 9.20
N VAL A 496 49.42 21.61 9.89
CA VAL A 496 50.18 21.19 11.08
C VAL A 496 51.63 20.87 10.73
N LEU A 497 51.89 20.17 9.63
CA LEU A 497 53.24 19.88 9.15
C LEU A 497 54.00 21.18 8.81
N ASN A 498 53.34 22.14 8.14
CA ASN A 498 53.92 23.45 7.85
C ASN A 498 54.23 24.24 9.12
N ILE A 499 53.35 24.20 10.13
CA ILE A 499 53.59 24.83 11.43
C ILE A 499 54.81 24.22 12.13
N ILE A 500 54.94 22.88 12.13
CA ILE A 500 56.09 22.16 12.70
C ILE A 500 57.38 22.53 11.97
N ILE A 501 57.36 22.59 10.63
CA ILE A 501 58.53 22.98 9.82
C ILE A 501 58.94 24.43 10.13
N CYS A 502 57.98 25.35 10.21
CA CYS A 502 58.24 26.75 10.59
C CYS A 502 58.83 26.86 12.00
N TRP A 503 58.32 26.09 12.96
CA TRP A 503 58.87 26.01 14.32
C TRP A 503 60.31 25.49 14.34
N PHE A 504 60.61 24.44 13.57
CA PHE A 504 61.97 23.91 13.45
C PHE A 504 62.94 24.93 12.84
N ILE A 505 62.52 25.64 11.80
CA ILE A 505 63.33 26.71 11.20
C ILE A 505 63.58 27.83 12.21
N ALA A 506 62.55 28.27 12.94
CA ALA A 506 62.69 29.28 13.98
C ALA A 506 63.63 28.83 15.10
N LEU A 507 63.55 27.57 15.53
CA LEU A 507 64.46 26.98 16.52
C LEU A 507 65.91 26.97 16.02
N ILE A 508 66.15 26.58 14.76
CA ILE A 508 67.49 26.59 14.15
C ILE A 508 68.05 28.02 14.09
N PHE A 509 67.22 29.01 13.70
CA PHE A 509 67.62 30.41 13.71
C PHE A 509 67.92 30.91 15.13
N TYR A 510 67.10 30.56 16.11
CA TYR A 510 67.31 30.90 17.52
C TYR A 510 68.61 30.30 18.06
N LEU A 511 68.87 29.01 17.79
CA LEU A 511 70.10 28.33 18.18
C LEU A 511 71.34 28.98 17.54
N ARG A 512 71.31 29.29 16.23
CA ARG A 512 72.40 30.01 15.55
C ARG A 512 72.60 31.44 16.08
N TYR A 513 71.51 32.14 16.41
CA TYR A 513 71.59 33.45 17.03
C TYR A 513 72.24 33.37 18.42
N PHE A 514 71.88 32.36 19.21
CA PHE A 514 72.44 32.12 20.53
C PHE A 514 73.92 31.73 20.48
N GLU A 515 74.34 30.88 19.53
CA GLU A 515 75.75 30.57 19.27
C GLU A 515 76.56 31.82 18.90
N ARG A 516 76.05 32.66 18.00
CA ARG A 516 76.69 33.94 17.67
C ARG A 516 76.76 34.86 18.88
N ARG A 517 75.71 34.94 19.69
CA ARG A 517 75.68 35.77 20.90
C ARG A 517 76.69 35.28 21.94
N ARG A 518 76.86 33.96 22.10
CA ARG A 518 77.87 33.33 22.98
C ARG A 518 79.30 33.65 22.52
N GLN A 519 79.56 33.67 21.21
CA GLN A 519 80.85 34.11 20.66
C GLN A 519 81.10 35.60 20.94
N PHE A 520 80.07 36.45 20.88
CA PHE A 520 80.18 37.89 21.17
C PHE A 520 80.31 38.22 22.66
N THR A 521 79.67 37.47 23.57
CA THR A 521 79.81 37.68 25.02
C THR A 521 81.07 37.03 25.61
N GLY A 522 81.58 35.96 25.00
CA GLY A 522 82.90 35.40 25.34
C GLY A 522 84.08 36.35 25.04
N LEU A 523 83.91 37.28 24.08
CA LEU A 523 84.91 38.31 23.74
C LEU A 523 84.79 39.59 24.59
N LYS A 524 83.72 39.77 25.39
CA LYS A 524 83.51 40.98 26.22
C LYS A 524 83.70 40.78 27.73
N MET A 525 83.83 39.54 28.22
CA MET A 525 84.06 39.25 29.64
C MET A 525 85.52 38.89 29.99
N GLY A 526 86.49 39.35 29.19
CA GLY A 526 87.94 39.18 29.45
C GLY A 526 88.63 40.37 30.12
N HIS A 527 87.98 41.52 30.27
CA HIS A 527 88.58 42.72 30.89
C HIS A 527 87.52 43.53 31.66
N ASN A 528 87.26 43.16 32.91
CA ASN A 528 87.47 44.03 34.06
C ASN A 528 87.10 43.32 35.37
N PHE A 529 88.10 43.28 36.24
CA PHE A 529 88.09 42.76 37.59
C PHE A 529 87.38 43.73 38.57
N ASN A 530 87.02 43.15 39.72
CA ASN A 530 86.88 43.76 41.05
C ASN A 530 85.53 44.39 41.47
N GLN A 531 84.83 43.60 42.33
CA GLN A 531 84.76 43.84 43.79
C GLN A 531 83.43 44.39 44.35
N ILE A 532 82.76 43.53 45.17
CA ILE A 532 82.09 43.82 46.48
C ILE A 532 80.79 44.64 46.40
N ASP A 533 79.68 44.38 47.11
CA ASP A 533 79.28 43.41 48.15
C ASP A 533 77.74 43.48 48.24
N GLY A 534 77.13 42.40 48.73
CA GLY A 534 76.22 42.53 49.87
C GLY A 534 74.70 42.60 49.64
N ILE A 535 74.02 41.82 50.51
CA ILE A 535 72.66 41.99 51.06
C ILE A 535 71.54 41.44 50.15
N ASP A 536 71.08 40.21 50.37
CA ASP A 536 70.14 39.70 51.41
C ASP A 536 68.65 39.92 51.09
N LEU A 537 67.94 38.78 51.12
CA LEU A 537 66.58 38.50 51.64
C LEU A 537 65.47 39.53 51.33
N GLU A 538 64.29 39.16 50.83
CA GLU A 538 63.41 38.14 51.40
C GLU A 538 62.27 37.81 50.42
N MET A 539 61.92 36.52 50.33
CA MET A 539 60.78 35.96 49.61
C MET A 539 59.65 35.63 50.60
N VAL A 540 58.47 36.23 50.44
CA VAL A 540 57.14 35.79 50.93
C VAL A 540 56.14 36.57 50.05
N GLU A 541 55.08 36.11 49.40
CA GLU A 541 54.28 34.87 49.38
C GLU A 541 53.30 34.98 48.19
N GLN A 542 52.76 33.85 47.75
CA GLN A 542 51.34 33.56 47.53
C GLN A 542 50.99 32.82 46.22
N ASN A 543 50.66 31.54 46.47
CA ASN A 543 49.44 30.85 46.10
C ASN A 543 49.09 30.67 44.62
N GLN A 544 49.35 29.42 44.20
CA GLN A 544 48.37 28.48 43.61
C GLN A 544 46.96 29.03 43.38
N LEU A 545 46.48 28.85 42.14
CA LEU A 545 45.09 28.53 41.88
C LEU A 545 45.00 27.48 40.78
N ILE A 546 44.34 26.40 41.15
CA ILE A 546 43.83 25.30 40.34
C ILE A 546 42.63 25.83 39.53
N SER A 547 42.57 25.48 38.25
CA SER A 547 41.38 24.92 37.57
C SER A 547 41.78 24.39 36.20
#